data_AF-A0A2V2DDV1-F1
#
_entry.id   AF-A0A2V2DDV1-F1
#
_cell.length_a   1.000
_cell.length_b   1.000
_cell.length_c   1.000
_cell.angle_alpha   90.00
_cell.angle_beta   90.00
_cell.angle_gamma   90.00
#
_symmetry.space_group_name_H-M   'P 1'
#
loop_
_entity.id
_entity.type
_entity.pdbx_description
1 polymer ?
#
loop_
_entity_poly.entity_id
_entity_poly.type
_entity_poly.pdbx_seq_one_letter_code
_entity_poly.pdbx_strand_id
1 'polypeptide(L)'
;MKVVFSDRAFSAIMAETTEKIETETGGLFLGTVENGIWYVIEAIDPGPKSVFEVAYFEYDQTYTQHLINKVANIYEAKLDLIGLWHRHPGSFDVFSSTDNGTNSKYAKMRGEGAISALVNVDPRFRLTMYHVAPPCKYTKIAYVVGNDFIPEKYLRLKTADHFEKIMKRILSPSKKQEELHPSASMNSFFQRIMPYLVDRLIKEQAVRPPLYSEEINNNLIDRVVPDITFMSDVLGIEMSVLQKDGLLALVQDTIDGVCKAFFAYDDMKKQVIFQFEGNNYIYEEGLLENLYRIATEVQRKGDESEDEKSGSDATDPSKIVNGVLKLIGFYKKGE
;
A
#
# COMPACT_ATOMS: atom_id res chain seq x y z
N MET A 1 14.37 -8.03 16.82
CA MET A 1 13.48 -6.94 16.35
C MET A 1 14.01 -5.62 16.88
N LYS A 2 14.11 -4.60 16.03
CA LYS A 2 14.55 -3.25 16.39
C LYS A 2 13.89 -2.22 15.47
N VAL A 3 13.91 -0.96 15.88
CA VAL A 3 13.50 0.19 15.05
C VAL A 3 14.74 0.92 14.55
N VAL A 4 14.72 1.38 13.32
CA VAL A 4 15.74 2.25 12.73
C VAL A 4 15.02 3.49 12.23
N PHE A 5 15.31 4.64 12.82
CA PHE A 5 14.77 5.92 12.37
C PHE A 5 15.71 6.57 11.36
N SER A 6 15.14 7.15 10.31
CA SER A 6 15.85 8.12 9.48
C SER A 6 16.17 9.36 10.32
N ASP A 7 17.21 10.09 9.93
CA ASP A 7 17.57 11.35 10.61
C ASP A 7 16.41 12.36 10.56
N ARG A 8 15.68 12.36 9.44
CA ARG A 8 14.52 13.23 9.21
C ARG A 8 13.34 12.86 10.11
N ALA A 9 12.96 11.57 10.18
CA ALA A 9 11.86 11.12 11.03
C ALA A 9 12.14 11.41 12.50
N PHE A 10 13.36 11.14 12.97
CA PHE A 10 13.72 11.43 14.35
C PHE A 10 13.73 12.94 14.63
N SER A 11 14.25 13.75 13.71
CA SER A 11 14.23 15.21 13.83
C SER A 11 12.80 15.77 13.86
N ALA A 12 11.87 15.20 13.10
CA ALA A 12 10.46 15.59 13.11
C ALA A 12 9.79 15.32 14.46
N ILE A 13 10.04 14.16 15.08
CA ILE A 13 9.57 13.86 16.45
C ILE A 13 10.08 14.91 17.44
N MET A 14 11.38 15.23 17.36
CA MET A 14 12.02 16.22 18.22
C MET A 14 11.44 17.62 18.02
N ALA A 15 11.19 18.03 16.78
CA ALA A 15 10.61 19.32 16.44
C ALA A 15 9.18 19.45 17.00
N GLU A 16 8.32 18.46 16.75
CA GLU A 16 6.94 18.44 17.26
C GLU A 16 6.91 18.43 18.81
N THR A 17 7.76 17.61 19.43
CA THR A 17 7.91 17.57 20.89
C THR A 17 8.33 18.93 21.46
N THR A 18 9.18 19.66 20.73
CA THR A 18 9.65 20.99 21.15
C THR A 18 8.54 22.03 21.01
N GLU A 19 7.75 21.97 19.94
CA GLU A 19 6.63 22.89 19.72
C GLU A 19 5.52 22.70 20.77
N LYS A 20 5.23 21.45 21.15
CA LYS A 20 4.15 21.10 22.10
C LYS A 20 4.67 20.59 23.44
N ILE A 21 5.74 21.19 23.95
CA ILE A 21 6.44 20.68 25.14
C ILE A 21 5.58 20.63 26.41
N GLU A 22 4.54 21.47 26.51
CA GLU A 22 3.68 21.58 27.69
C GLU A 22 2.46 20.66 27.67
N THR A 23 2.11 20.08 26.51
CA THR A 23 0.89 19.27 26.32
C THR A 23 1.22 17.85 25.86
N GLU A 24 0.23 16.96 25.77
CA GLU A 24 0.38 15.79 24.90
C GLU A 24 0.43 16.25 23.44
N THR A 25 1.17 15.50 22.65
CA THR A 25 1.24 15.60 21.18
C THR A 25 1.62 14.22 20.67
N GLY A 26 1.59 14.00 19.36
CA GLY A 26 2.02 12.75 18.78
C GLY A 26 2.15 12.82 17.28
N GLY A 27 2.17 11.65 16.66
CA GLY A 27 2.33 11.55 15.23
C GLY A 27 2.30 10.12 14.75
N LEU A 28 2.40 9.97 13.44
CA LEU A 28 2.29 8.69 12.76
C LEU A 28 3.62 8.33 12.11
N PHE A 29 3.96 7.04 12.11
CA PHE A 29 5.17 6.55 11.47
C PHE A 29 4.89 5.97 10.10
N LEU A 30 5.60 6.51 9.09
CA LEU A 30 5.64 5.95 7.75
C LEU A 30 6.97 5.24 7.52
N GLY A 31 6.88 4.05 6.95
CA GLY A 31 8.07 3.23 6.78
C GLY A 31 7.79 1.85 6.23
N THR A 32 8.68 0.92 6.53
CA THR A 32 8.60 -0.46 6.05
C THR A 32 9.20 -1.42 7.06
N VAL A 33 8.88 -2.71 6.91
CA VAL A 33 9.38 -3.79 7.77
C VAL A 33 10.08 -4.82 6.90
N GLU A 34 11.33 -5.11 7.19
CA GLU A 34 12.10 -6.13 6.49
C GLU A 34 12.95 -6.91 7.50
N ASN A 35 12.84 -8.24 7.48
CA ASN A 35 13.60 -9.14 8.36
C ASN A 35 13.50 -8.79 9.87
N GLY A 36 12.31 -8.35 10.31
CA GLY A 36 12.05 -7.97 11.71
C GLY A 36 12.72 -6.65 12.13
N ILE A 37 13.18 -5.84 11.17
CA ILE A 37 13.65 -4.47 11.39
C ILE A 37 12.57 -3.52 10.88
N TRP A 38 12.15 -2.59 11.73
CA TRP A 38 11.18 -1.55 11.40
C TRP A 38 11.94 -0.29 10.99
N TYR A 39 11.95 0.03 9.71
CA TYR A 39 12.56 1.24 9.19
C TYR A 39 11.53 2.36 9.17
N VAL A 40 11.66 3.33 10.07
CA VAL A 40 10.82 4.53 10.12
C VAL A 40 11.49 5.60 9.27
N ILE A 41 10.90 5.88 8.11
CA ILE A 41 11.46 6.79 7.12
C ILE A 41 10.96 8.22 7.33
N GLU A 42 9.69 8.38 7.69
CA GLU A 42 9.05 9.66 7.95
C GLU A 42 8.20 9.59 9.24
N ALA A 43 8.08 10.74 9.91
CA ALA A 43 7.14 10.94 11.01
C ALA A 43 6.20 12.09 10.65
N ILE A 44 4.90 11.80 10.66
CA ILE A 44 3.84 12.74 10.28
C ILE A 44 3.32 13.41 11.54
N ASP A 45 3.30 14.75 11.53
CA ASP A 45 2.77 15.58 12.61
C ASP A 45 1.24 15.43 12.72
N PRO A 46 0.63 15.80 13.85
CA PRO A 46 -0.79 15.51 14.09
C PRO A 46 -1.73 16.48 13.36
N GLY A 47 -1.21 17.60 12.87
CA GLY A 47 -1.92 18.57 12.04
C GLY A 47 -2.38 19.84 12.76
N PRO A 48 -2.74 20.88 12.00
CA PRO A 48 -3.00 22.22 12.53
C PRO A 48 -4.33 22.33 13.29
N LYS A 49 -5.30 21.44 13.03
CA LYS A 49 -6.59 21.39 13.73
C LYS A 49 -6.62 20.32 14.83
N SER A 50 -5.46 19.81 15.23
CA SER A 50 -5.37 18.88 16.34
C SER A 50 -5.82 19.48 17.65
N VAL A 51 -6.40 18.62 18.49
CA VAL A 51 -6.73 18.96 19.87
C VAL A 51 -5.57 18.50 20.75
N PHE A 52 -5.05 19.42 21.56
CA PHE A 52 -3.94 19.15 22.48
C PHE A 52 -4.37 19.48 23.90
N GLU A 53 -4.37 18.48 24.77
CA GLU A 53 -4.62 18.63 26.19
C GLU A 53 -3.47 18.00 27.00
N VAL A 54 -3.51 18.17 28.32
CA VAL A 54 -2.44 17.69 29.21
C VAL A 54 -2.37 16.15 29.29
N ALA A 55 -3.49 15.46 29.02
CA ALA A 55 -3.62 14.00 29.11
C ALA A 55 -4.52 13.40 28.01
N TYR A 56 -4.67 14.13 26.90
CA TYR A 56 -5.46 13.74 25.74
C TYR A 56 -4.94 14.45 24.50
N PHE A 57 -4.94 13.77 23.36
CA PHE A 57 -4.67 14.41 22.07
C PHE A 57 -5.49 13.75 20.95
N GLU A 58 -5.82 14.53 19.92
CA GLU A 58 -6.56 14.06 18.75
C GLU A 58 -5.95 14.62 17.45
N TYR A 59 -5.81 13.75 16.45
CA TYR A 59 -5.28 14.08 15.13
C TYR A 59 -6.28 14.89 14.29
N ASP A 60 -5.78 15.82 13.48
CA ASP A 60 -6.50 16.28 12.29
C ASP A 60 -6.49 15.16 11.25
N GLN A 61 -7.52 14.31 11.27
CA GLN A 61 -7.57 13.09 10.44
C GLN A 61 -7.50 13.40 8.94
N THR A 62 -8.15 14.47 8.50
CA THR A 62 -8.14 14.87 7.07
C THR A 62 -6.76 15.33 6.65
N TYR A 63 -6.11 16.18 7.47
CA TYR A 63 -4.75 16.63 7.19
C TYR A 63 -3.75 15.47 7.19
N THR A 64 -3.78 14.64 8.24
CA THR A 64 -2.85 13.52 8.41
C THR A 64 -2.97 12.50 7.28
N GLN A 65 -4.19 12.15 6.86
CA GLN A 65 -4.39 11.28 5.69
C GLN A 65 -3.83 11.90 4.40
N HIS A 66 -4.13 13.17 4.14
CA HIS A 66 -3.59 13.88 2.97
C HIS A 66 -2.06 13.89 2.98
N LEU A 67 -1.46 14.22 4.13
CA LEU A 67 -0.03 14.33 4.26
C LEU A 67 0.66 12.95 4.14
N ILE A 68 0.07 11.90 4.71
CA ILE A 68 0.55 10.52 4.53
C ILE A 68 0.64 10.18 3.04
N ASN A 69 -0.43 10.40 2.29
CA ASN A 69 -0.50 10.05 0.87
C ASN A 69 0.51 10.86 0.06
N LYS A 70 0.62 12.15 0.35
CA LYS A 70 1.57 13.03 -0.32
C LYS A 70 3.02 12.63 -0.02
N VAL A 71 3.37 12.41 1.24
CA VAL A 71 4.73 12.09 1.69
C VAL A 71 5.15 10.70 1.22
N ALA A 72 4.29 9.68 1.38
CA ALA A 72 4.57 8.33 0.91
C ALA A 72 4.85 8.31 -0.61
N ASN A 73 4.13 9.13 -1.39
CA ASN A 73 4.34 9.23 -2.83
C ASN A 73 5.65 9.92 -3.24
N ILE A 74 6.38 10.59 -2.33
CA ILE A 74 7.69 11.19 -2.64
C ILE A 74 8.74 10.10 -2.85
N TYR A 75 8.62 8.97 -2.16
CA TYR A 75 9.61 7.91 -2.16
C TYR A 75 9.38 6.92 -3.30
N GLU A 76 10.47 6.37 -3.85
CA GLU A 76 10.38 5.27 -4.83
C GLU A 76 9.82 4.00 -4.18
N ALA A 77 10.27 3.71 -2.95
CA ALA A 77 9.74 2.61 -2.17
C ALA A 77 8.37 2.98 -1.58
N LYS A 78 7.44 2.02 -1.60
CA LYS A 78 6.16 2.16 -0.90
C LYS A 78 6.41 2.24 0.61
N LEU A 79 6.07 3.38 1.21
CA LEU A 79 6.03 3.57 2.65
C LEU A 79 4.61 3.31 3.16
N ASP A 80 4.50 2.45 4.15
CA ASP A 80 3.24 2.14 4.81
C ASP A 80 3.12 2.86 6.15
N LEU A 81 1.89 3.02 6.64
CA LEU A 81 1.62 3.33 8.04
C LEU A 81 1.97 2.13 8.92
N ILE A 82 3.07 2.24 9.68
CA ILE A 82 3.66 1.14 10.47
C ILE A 82 3.53 1.33 11.97
N GLY A 83 3.06 2.50 12.41
CA GLY A 83 2.92 2.78 13.84
C GLY A 83 2.57 4.22 14.16
N LEU A 84 2.67 4.54 15.43
CA LEU A 84 2.40 5.85 15.99
C LEU A 84 3.33 6.17 17.16
N TRP A 85 3.34 7.42 17.57
CA TRP A 85 3.97 7.87 18.80
C TRP A 85 3.17 8.97 19.44
N HIS A 86 3.33 9.11 20.75
CA HIS A 86 2.82 10.27 21.46
C HIS A 86 3.65 10.59 22.70
N ARG A 87 3.50 11.82 23.17
CA ARG A 87 4.14 12.34 24.37
C ARG A 87 3.19 12.15 25.55
N HIS A 88 3.74 11.73 26.68
CA HIS A 88 3.10 11.87 27.98
C HIS A 88 3.77 12.96 28.82
N PRO A 89 3.02 13.65 29.69
CA PRO A 89 3.60 14.59 30.64
C PRO A 89 4.51 13.87 31.66
N GLY A 90 5.66 14.49 31.95
CA GLY A 90 6.62 14.00 32.93
C GLY A 90 7.24 12.64 32.56
N SER A 91 7.44 11.80 33.58
CA SER A 91 8.10 10.49 33.45
C SER A 91 7.17 9.31 33.13
N PHE A 92 5.88 9.54 32.84
CA PHE A 92 4.90 8.47 32.68
C PHE A 92 5.11 7.67 31.39
N ASP A 93 5.62 6.43 31.50
CA ASP A 93 6.05 5.59 30.37
C ASP A 93 5.19 4.34 30.15
N VAL A 94 3.93 4.40 30.55
CA VAL A 94 2.94 3.33 30.42
C VAL A 94 1.76 3.79 29.57
N PHE A 95 1.33 2.97 28.61
CA PHE A 95 0.13 3.23 27.81
C PHE A 95 -1.16 3.14 28.63
N SER A 96 -2.10 4.03 28.34
CA SER A 96 -3.45 4.02 28.92
C SER A 96 -4.35 2.94 28.29
N SER A 97 -5.54 2.73 28.86
CA SER A 97 -6.56 1.86 28.25
C SER A 97 -7.06 2.39 26.90
N THR A 98 -7.12 3.71 26.73
CA THR A 98 -7.46 4.36 25.45
C THR A 98 -6.39 4.08 24.41
N ASP A 99 -5.11 4.20 24.79
CA ASP A 99 -3.98 3.88 23.92
C ASP A 99 -4.01 2.41 23.50
N ASN A 100 -4.40 1.50 24.39
CA ASN A 100 -4.57 0.09 24.05
C ASN A 100 -5.59 -0.10 22.94
N GLY A 101 -6.70 0.66 22.96
CA GLY A 101 -7.69 0.63 21.89
C GLY A 101 -7.11 1.05 20.54
N THR A 102 -6.33 2.14 20.51
CA THR A 102 -5.67 2.62 19.29
C THR A 102 -4.59 1.66 18.82
N ASN A 103 -3.65 1.29 19.69
CA ASN A 103 -2.56 0.36 19.39
C ASN A 103 -3.07 -1.02 18.92
N SER A 104 -4.19 -1.50 19.46
CA SER A 104 -4.84 -2.74 18.99
C SER A 104 -5.33 -2.64 17.55
N LYS A 105 -5.83 -1.47 17.11
CA LYS A 105 -6.26 -1.25 15.72
C LYS A 105 -5.06 -1.30 14.79
N TYR A 106 -3.99 -0.58 15.13
CA TYR A 106 -2.75 -0.56 14.34
C TYR A 106 -2.10 -1.94 14.25
N ALA A 107 -2.02 -2.67 15.37
CA ALA A 107 -1.43 -4.01 15.39
C ALA A 107 -2.19 -5.03 14.51
N LYS A 108 -3.47 -4.79 14.21
CA LYS A 108 -4.27 -5.65 13.32
C LYS A 108 -4.11 -5.32 11.84
N MET A 109 -3.48 -4.19 11.49
CA MET A 109 -3.33 -3.77 10.10
C MET A 109 -2.39 -4.66 9.29
N ARG A 110 -1.48 -5.40 9.94
CA ARG A 110 -0.51 -6.28 9.30
C ARG A 110 -0.10 -7.44 10.21
N GLY A 111 0.41 -8.53 9.62
CA GLY A 111 0.77 -9.75 10.33
C GLY A 111 1.91 -9.57 11.33
N GLU A 112 2.80 -8.61 11.08
CA GLU A 112 3.93 -8.26 11.93
C GLU A 112 3.51 -7.46 13.18
N GLY A 113 2.28 -6.95 13.26
CA GLY A 113 1.84 -6.03 14.31
C GLY A 113 2.09 -4.56 13.96
N ALA A 114 2.41 -3.75 14.97
CA ALA A 114 2.76 -2.33 14.79
C ALA A 114 3.88 -1.92 15.73
N ILE A 115 4.42 -0.71 15.56
CA ILE A 115 5.26 -0.06 16.55
C ILE A 115 4.53 1.12 17.20
N SER A 116 4.78 1.32 18.48
CA SER A 116 4.23 2.44 19.24
C SER A 116 5.33 3.04 20.10
N ALA A 117 5.41 4.36 20.17
CA ALA A 117 6.43 5.05 20.96
C ALA A 117 5.85 6.00 21.98
N LEU A 118 6.51 6.08 23.14
CA LEU A 118 6.26 7.11 24.13
C LEU A 118 7.44 8.08 24.19
N VAL A 119 7.13 9.36 24.11
CA VAL A 119 8.06 10.45 24.37
C VAL A 119 7.83 10.98 25.78
N ASN A 120 8.91 11.08 26.55
CA ASN A 120 8.92 11.74 27.85
C ASN A 120 10.05 12.77 27.88
N VAL A 121 9.87 13.84 28.64
CA VAL A 121 10.91 14.86 28.87
C VAL A 121 11.02 15.12 30.37
N ASP A 122 11.95 14.44 31.03
CA ASP A 122 12.20 14.57 32.48
C ASP A 122 13.60 14.05 32.89
N PRO A 123 14.58 14.90 33.20
CA PRO A 123 14.76 16.26 32.67
C PRO A 123 15.29 16.25 31.21
N ARG A 124 15.51 15.07 30.63
CA ARG A 124 16.02 14.89 29.25
C ARG A 124 14.99 14.19 28.39
N PHE A 125 15.09 14.43 27.09
CA PHE A 125 14.30 13.69 26.10
C PHE A 125 14.56 12.19 26.21
N ARG A 126 13.49 11.41 26.24
CA ARG A 126 13.51 9.95 26.24
C ARG A 126 12.40 9.44 25.31
N LEU A 127 12.81 8.74 24.25
CA LEU A 127 11.93 7.95 23.41
C LEU A 127 11.97 6.49 23.86
N THR A 128 10.81 5.91 24.15
CA THR A 128 10.68 4.47 24.46
C THR A 128 9.87 3.79 23.37
N MET A 129 10.49 2.83 22.67
CA MET A 129 9.84 2.07 21.60
C MET A 129 9.24 0.76 22.10
N TYR A 130 8.04 0.47 21.60
CA TYR A 130 7.33 -0.77 21.81
C TYR A 130 6.94 -1.38 20.47
N HIS A 131 7.12 -2.68 20.34
CA HIS A 131 6.36 -3.49 19.40
C HIS A 131 5.02 -3.84 20.00
N VAL A 132 3.97 -3.80 19.18
CA VAL A 132 2.60 -4.13 19.56
C VAL A 132 2.16 -5.34 18.73
N ALA A 133 2.17 -6.53 19.34
CA ALA A 133 1.66 -7.74 18.72
C ALA A 133 0.13 -7.89 18.96
N PRO A 134 -0.63 -8.50 18.04
CA PRO A 134 -2.03 -8.86 18.30
C PRO A 134 -2.17 -9.79 19.54
N PRO A 135 -3.20 -9.64 20.38
CA PRO A 135 -4.30 -8.68 20.29
C PRO A 135 -3.99 -7.27 20.83
N CYS A 136 -2.97 -7.11 21.68
CA CYS A 136 -2.41 -5.83 22.17
C CYS A 136 -1.26 -6.11 23.16
N LYS A 137 -0.25 -6.87 22.74
CA LYS A 137 0.89 -7.26 23.59
C LYS A 137 2.08 -6.36 23.31
N TYR A 138 2.46 -5.57 24.31
CA TYR A 138 3.61 -4.68 24.23
C TYR A 138 4.91 -5.42 24.54
N THR A 139 5.90 -5.24 23.67
CA THR A 139 7.28 -5.66 23.93
C THR A 139 8.19 -4.46 23.71
N LYS A 140 8.93 -4.03 24.73
CA LYS A 140 9.91 -2.96 24.58
C LYS A 140 11.02 -3.40 23.63
N ILE A 141 11.35 -2.57 22.65
CA ILE A 141 12.35 -2.86 21.63
C ILE A 141 13.39 -1.76 21.53
N ALA A 142 14.60 -2.11 21.09
CA ALA A 142 15.67 -1.15 20.86
C ALA A 142 15.41 -0.31 19.60
N TYR A 143 15.95 0.90 19.58
CA TYR A 143 16.00 1.72 18.37
C TYR A 143 17.40 2.30 18.14
N VAL A 144 17.68 2.64 16.88
CA VAL A 144 18.82 3.43 16.46
C VAL A 144 18.36 4.54 15.51
N VAL A 145 19.15 5.60 15.38
CA VAL A 145 18.87 6.75 14.52
C VAL A 145 20.05 6.90 13.55
N GLY A 146 19.75 7.11 12.29
CA GLY A 146 20.75 7.44 11.28
C GLY A 146 20.41 6.82 9.92
N ASN A 147 20.49 7.64 8.87
CA ASN A 147 20.27 7.18 7.49
C ASN A 147 21.26 6.07 7.08
N ASP A 148 22.48 6.06 7.63
CA ASP A 148 23.49 5.03 7.37
C ASP A 148 23.07 3.62 7.80
N PHE A 149 22.05 3.50 8.66
CA PHE A 149 21.48 2.23 9.09
C PHE A 149 20.28 1.78 8.24
N ILE A 150 19.90 2.55 7.22
CA ILE A 150 18.73 2.31 6.37
C ILE A 150 19.21 1.94 4.96
N PRO A 151 18.74 0.82 4.39
CA PRO A 151 19.00 0.52 2.98
C PRO A 151 18.58 1.67 2.06
N GLU A 152 19.50 2.11 1.19
CA GLU A 152 19.32 3.28 0.32
C GLU A 152 18.01 3.23 -0.49
N LYS A 153 17.58 2.03 -0.90
CA LYS A 153 16.32 1.81 -1.63
C LYS A 153 15.08 2.42 -0.94
N TYR A 154 15.09 2.54 0.39
CA TYR A 154 13.99 3.11 1.17
C TYR A 154 14.08 4.63 1.34
N LEU A 155 15.24 5.23 1.05
CA LEU A 155 15.49 6.67 1.12
C LEU A 155 15.43 7.35 -0.26
N ARG A 156 15.45 6.58 -1.35
CA ARG A 156 15.39 7.14 -2.72
C ARG A 156 14.06 7.85 -2.98
N LEU A 157 14.17 9.09 -3.45
CA LEU A 157 13.04 9.92 -3.83
C LEU A 157 12.76 9.79 -5.33
N LYS A 158 11.49 9.85 -5.72
CA LYS A 158 11.08 10.01 -7.12
C LYS A 158 11.61 11.34 -7.64
N THR A 159 12.09 11.34 -8.88
CA THR A 159 12.62 12.54 -9.53
C THR A 159 11.51 13.45 -10.04
N ALA A 160 11.83 14.73 -10.31
CA ALA A 160 10.91 15.65 -10.97
C ALA A 160 10.41 15.09 -12.31
N ASP A 161 11.30 14.50 -13.13
CA ASP A 161 10.94 13.85 -14.39
C ASP A 161 9.94 12.71 -14.20
N HIS A 162 10.07 11.93 -13.12
CA HIS A 162 9.12 10.88 -12.79
C HIS A 162 7.73 11.48 -12.50
N PHE A 163 7.66 12.53 -11.68
CA PHE A 163 6.40 13.24 -11.42
C PHE A 163 5.82 13.90 -12.67
N GLU A 164 6.64 14.52 -13.52
CA GLU A 164 6.18 15.09 -14.78
C GLU A 164 5.58 14.03 -15.70
N LYS A 165 6.14 12.81 -15.75
CA LYS A 165 5.57 11.71 -16.51
C LYS A 165 4.20 11.30 -15.97
N ILE A 166 4.05 11.23 -14.64
CA ILE A 166 2.74 11.00 -14.00
C ILE A 166 1.76 12.11 -14.37
N MET A 167 2.15 13.39 -14.22
CA MET A 167 1.31 14.53 -14.57
C MET A 167 0.91 14.53 -16.05
N LYS A 168 1.83 14.21 -16.97
CA LYS A 168 1.55 14.10 -18.40
C LYS A 168 0.55 12.98 -18.68
N ARG A 169 0.68 11.83 -18.03
CA ARG A 169 -0.30 10.72 -18.14
C ARG A 169 -1.68 11.12 -17.61
N ILE A 170 -1.75 11.87 -16.52
CA ILE A 170 -3.01 12.38 -15.94
C ILE A 170 -3.66 13.44 -16.85
N LEU A 171 -2.87 14.42 -17.33
CA LEU A 171 -3.36 15.57 -18.11
C LEU A 171 -3.60 15.25 -19.58
N SER A 172 -2.92 14.23 -20.11
CA SER A 172 -3.09 13.76 -21.49
C SER A 172 -3.70 12.37 -21.47
N PRO A 173 -5.01 12.25 -21.20
CA PRO A 173 -5.73 11.03 -21.48
C PRO A 173 -5.81 10.85 -23.00
N SER A 174 -4.76 10.25 -23.56
CA SER A 174 -4.64 9.73 -24.92
C SER A 174 -5.39 10.52 -26.02
N LYS A 175 -4.71 11.50 -26.64
CA LYS A 175 -4.91 11.83 -28.06
C LYS A 175 -3.75 11.27 -28.89
N LYS A 176 -3.91 10.00 -29.29
CA LYS A 176 -3.37 9.25 -30.45
C LYS A 176 -1.90 9.43 -30.88
N GLN A 177 -1.13 8.33 -30.85
CA GLN A 177 -0.72 7.61 -32.07
C GLN A 177 -0.25 6.17 -31.76
N GLU A 178 -0.54 5.28 -32.70
CA GLU A 178 -0.46 3.82 -32.65
C GLU A 178 0.98 3.29 -32.70
N GLU A 179 1.65 3.17 -31.56
CA GLU A 179 2.71 2.18 -31.41
C GLU A 179 2.39 1.28 -30.22
N LEU A 180 1.88 0.08 -30.54
CA LEU A 180 1.67 -0.99 -29.57
C LEU A 180 3.03 -1.48 -29.09
N HIS A 181 3.49 -0.95 -27.95
CA HIS A 181 4.60 -1.50 -27.19
C HIS A 181 4.07 -2.53 -26.17
N PRO A 182 4.83 -3.60 -25.87
CA PRO A 182 4.36 -4.64 -24.96
C PRO A 182 4.28 -4.11 -23.52
N SER A 183 3.06 -3.92 -23.01
CA SER A 183 2.76 -3.61 -21.61
C SER A 183 2.02 -4.77 -20.93
N ALA A 184 2.07 -4.84 -19.60
CA ALA A 184 1.23 -5.80 -18.87
C ALA A 184 -0.26 -5.49 -19.06
N SER A 185 -1.09 -6.54 -19.17
CA SER A 185 -2.52 -6.42 -19.44
C SER A 185 -3.29 -6.12 -18.16
N MET A 186 -3.98 -4.98 -18.14
CA MET A 186 -4.93 -4.57 -17.11
C MET A 186 -6.10 -5.56 -17.02
N ASN A 187 -6.55 -6.10 -18.16
CA ASN A 187 -7.60 -7.10 -18.15
C ASN A 187 -7.13 -8.39 -17.48
N SER A 188 -5.93 -8.88 -17.81
CA SER A 188 -5.35 -10.07 -17.16
C SER A 188 -5.13 -9.85 -15.67
N PHE A 189 -4.76 -8.64 -15.27
CA PHE A 189 -4.69 -8.25 -13.86
C PHE A 189 -6.05 -8.39 -13.17
N PHE A 190 -7.10 -7.78 -13.73
CA PHE A 190 -8.42 -7.83 -13.11
C PHE A 190 -9.00 -9.24 -13.06
N GLN A 191 -8.87 -10.00 -14.16
CA GLN A 191 -9.31 -11.40 -14.21
C GLN A 191 -8.61 -12.27 -13.16
N ARG A 192 -7.35 -11.98 -12.84
CA ARG A 192 -6.59 -12.68 -11.79
C ARG A 192 -7.13 -12.38 -10.38
N ILE A 193 -7.58 -11.17 -10.11
CA ILE A 193 -8.08 -10.79 -8.77
C ILE A 193 -9.60 -10.99 -8.61
N MET A 194 -10.35 -11.12 -9.70
CA MET A 194 -11.81 -11.30 -9.70
C MET A 194 -12.31 -12.38 -8.71
N PRO A 195 -11.71 -13.58 -8.63
CA PRO A 195 -12.18 -14.62 -7.70
C PRO A 195 -12.17 -14.21 -6.23
N TYR A 196 -11.37 -13.21 -5.87
CA TYR A 196 -11.20 -12.74 -4.49
C TYR A 196 -12.06 -11.51 -4.15
N LEU A 197 -12.85 -11.02 -5.10
CA LEU A 197 -13.74 -9.86 -4.91
C LEU A 197 -15.17 -10.24 -4.51
N VAL A 198 -15.49 -11.54 -4.46
CA VAL A 198 -16.86 -12.04 -4.26
C VAL A 198 -17.51 -11.50 -2.99
N ASP A 199 -16.76 -11.45 -1.88
CA ASP A 199 -17.26 -10.98 -0.58
C ASP A 199 -17.49 -9.46 -0.53
N ARG A 200 -16.99 -8.73 -1.54
CA ARG A 200 -17.11 -7.27 -1.65
C ARG A 200 -18.21 -6.85 -2.62
N LEU A 201 -18.88 -7.80 -3.28
CA LEU A 201 -19.90 -7.54 -4.29
C LEU A 201 -21.12 -6.81 -3.69
N ILE A 202 -21.48 -5.68 -4.29
CA ILE A 202 -22.67 -4.90 -3.96
C ILE A 202 -23.84 -5.41 -4.80
N LYS A 203 -24.83 -6.02 -4.14
CA LYS A 203 -26.02 -6.61 -4.80
C LYS A 203 -27.14 -5.61 -5.11
N GLU A 204 -27.05 -4.39 -4.60
CA GLU A 204 -28.05 -3.33 -4.80
C GLU A 204 -27.82 -2.59 -6.14
N GLN A 205 -28.90 -2.25 -6.85
CA GLN A 205 -28.82 -1.48 -8.09
C GLN A 205 -28.69 0.02 -7.83
N ALA A 206 -27.77 0.63 -8.58
CA ALA A 206 -27.49 2.06 -8.70
C ALA A 206 -26.76 2.72 -7.52
N VAL A 207 -25.45 2.84 -7.67
CA VAL A 207 -24.67 3.90 -7.03
C VAL A 207 -25.07 5.21 -7.72
N ARG A 208 -25.66 6.14 -6.99
CA ARG A 208 -25.86 7.49 -7.52
C ARG A 208 -24.49 8.19 -7.53
N PRO A 209 -24.09 8.82 -8.66
CA PRO A 209 -22.92 9.68 -8.66
C PRO A 209 -23.12 10.76 -7.57
N PRO A 210 -22.11 11.02 -6.72
CA PRO A 210 -22.22 12.04 -5.70
C PRO A 210 -22.47 13.41 -6.35
N LEU A 211 -23.12 14.32 -5.61
CA LEU A 211 -23.05 15.74 -5.93
C LEU A 211 -21.58 16.15 -5.92
N TYR A 212 -21.11 16.74 -7.01
CA TYR A 212 -19.71 17.16 -7.17
C TYR A 212 -19.28 18.06 -6.01
N SER A 213 -18.18 17.70 -5.35
CA SER A 213 -17.39 18.61 -4.51
C SER A 213 -15.90 18.33 -4.71
N GLU A 214 -15.07 19.38 -4.63
CA GLU A 214 -13.60 19.23 -4.74
C GLU A 214 -13.03 18.32 -3.64
N GLU A 215 -13.63 18.35 -2.44
CA GLU A 215 -13.22 17.53 -1.30
C GLU A 215 -13.44 16.02 -1.55
N ILE A 216 -14.58 15.64 -2.14
CA ILE A 216 -14.88 14.25 -2.50
C ILE A 216 -13.92 13.75 -3.59
N ASN A 217 -13.61 14.59 -4.57
CA ASN A 217 -12.67 14.26 -5.64
C ASN A 217 -11.25 14.03 -5.12
N ASN A 218 -10.76 14.91 -4.25
CA ASN A 218 -9.43 14.76 -3.65
C ASN A 218 -9.36 13.49 -2.80
N ASN A 219 -10.40 13.21 -2.00
CA ASN A 219 -10.47 11.98 -1.20
C ASN A 219 -10.48 10.71 -2.05
N LEU A 220 -11.24 10.71 -3.16
CA LEU A 220 -11.30 9.60 -4.10
C LEU A 220 -9.93 9.34 -4.75
N ILE A 221 -9.26 10.38 -5.24
CA ILE A 221 -7.93 10.26 -5.84
C ILE A 221 -6.95 9.71 -4.82
N ASP A 222 -6.89 10.34 -3.64
CA ASP A 222 -5.97 10.00 -2.56
C ASP A 222 -6.07 8.51 -2.16
N ARG A 223 -7.28 7.92 -2.19
CA ARG A 223 -7.51 6.50 -1.89
C ARG A 223 -7.16 5.53 -3.02
N VAL A 224 -7.14 5.98 -4.27
CA VAL A 224 -6.95 5.11 -5.45
C VAL A 224 -5.53 5.22 -6.02
N VAL A 225 -4.82 6.33 -5.78
CA VAL A 225 -3.44 6.56 -6.22
C VAL A 225 -2.47 5.43 -5.83
N PRO A 226 -2.50 4.84 -4.62
CA PRO A 226 -1.60 3.74 -4.28
C PRO A 226 -1.72 2.54 -5.22
N ASP A 227 -2.95 2.12 -5.54
CA ASP A 227 -3.21 0.99 -6.44
C ASP A 227 -2.90 1.34 -7.91
N ILE A 228 -3.15 2.57 -8.34
CA ILE A 228 -2.74 3.04 -9.68
C ILE A 228 -1.22 2.95 -9.82
N THR A 229 -0.49 3.43 -8.81
CA THR A 229 0.98 3.43 -8.79
C THR A 229 1.52 2.01 -8.78
N PHE A 230 0.93 1.12 -7.99
CA PHE A 230 1.30 -0.31 -7.98
C PHE A 230 1.13 -0.93 -9.37
N MET A 231 -0.05 -0.77 -9.98
CA MET A 231 -0.32 -1.33 -11.30
C MET A 231 0.61 -0.75 -12.38
N SER A 232 0.90 0.55 -12.37
CA SER A 232 1.76 1.17 -13.39
C SER A 232 3.24 0.89 -13.18
N ASP A 233 3.74 1.09 -11.97
CA ASP A 233 5.18 1.16 -11.72
C ASP A 233 5.75 -0.19 -11.28
N VAL A 234 4.95 -1.02 -10.62
CA VAL A 234 5.38 -2.36 -10.17
C VAL A 234 5.02 -3.41 -11.22
N LEU A 235 3.80 -3.37 -11.75
CA LEU A 235 3.35 -4.37 -12.73
C LEU A 235 3.60 -3.97 -14.19
N GLY A 236 3.95 -2.71 -14.47
CA GLY A 236 4.17 -2.25 -15.84
C GLY A 236 2.89 -2.20 -16.68
N ILE A 237 1.73 -2.01 -16.04
CA ILE A 237 0.45 -1.86 -16.73
C ILE A 237 0.34 -0.41 -17.23
N GLU A 238 0.41 -0.23 -18.54
CA GLU A 238 0.18 1.08 -19.16
C GLU A 238 -1.32 1.34 -19.29
N MET A 239 -1.82 2.34 -18.59
CA MET A 239 -3.23 2.72 -18.56
C MET A 239 -3.40 4.24 -18.46
N SER A 240 -4.52 4.74 -18.96
CA SER A 240 -4.98 6.12 -18.81
C SER A 240 -5.88 6.25 -17.59
N VAL A 241 -5.73 7.34 -16.85
CA VAL A 241 -6.61 7.69 -15.73
C VAL A 241 -7.48 8.87 -16.15
N LEU A 242 -8.80 8.67 -16.18
CA LEU A 242 -9.78 9.70 -16.52
C LEU A 242 -10.50 10.14 -15.24
N GLN A 243 -10.71 11.44 -15.09
CA GLN A 243 -11.54 11.98 -14.01
C GLN A 243 -12.65 12.85 -14.58
N LYS A 244 -13.89 12.60 -14.15
CA LYS A 244 -15.05 13.42 -14.52
C LYS A 244 -16.16 13.26 -13.48
N ASP A 245 -16.74 14.37 -13.03
CA ASP A 245 -17.97 14.38 -12.22
C ASP A 245 -17.96 13.45 -10.98
N GLY A 246 -16.84 13.40 -10.23
CA GLY A 246 -16.74 12.52 -9.03
C GLY A 246 -16.45 11.05 -9.35
N LEU A 247 -16.20 10.74 -10.62
CA LEU A 247 -15.82 9.43 -11.12
C LEU A 247 -14.34 9.44 -11.54
N LEU A 248 -13.61 8.43 -11.13
CA LEU A 248 -12.27 8.12 -11.62
C LEU A 248 -12.35 6.85 -12.46
N ALA A 249 -11.73 6.80 -13.63
CA ALA A 249 -11.72 5.62 -14.50
C ALA A 249 -10.29 5.26 -14.89
N LEU A 250 -9.97 3.96 -14.83
CA LEU A 250 -8.76 3.39 -15.40
C LEU A 250 -9.12 2.78 -16.74
N VAL A 251 -8.38 3.13 -17.78
CA VAL A 251 -8.66 2.72 -19.16
C VAL A 251 -7.38 2.21 -19.81
N GLN A 252 -7.40 0.98 -20.31
CA GLN A 252 -6.33 0.45 -21.14
C GLN A 252 -6.91 0.05 -22.50
N ASP A 253 -6.39 0.66 -23.56
CA ASP A 253 -6.66 0.23 -24.93
C ASP A 253 -5.78 -0.99 -25.26
N THR A 254 -6.40 -2.06 -25.74
CA THR A 254 -5.72 -3.29 -26.18
C THR A 254 -6.17 -3.64 -27.59
N ILE A 255 -5.47 -4.58 -28.24
CA ILE A 255 -5.85 -5.10 -29.57
C ILE A 255 -7.27 -5.69 -29.53
N ASP A 256 -7.65 -6.31 -28.41
CA ASP A 256 -8.92 -7.01 -28.23
C ASP A 256 -10.06 -6.09 -27.74
N GLY A 257 -9.78 -4.80 -27.55
CA GLY A 257 -10.76 -3.80 -27.10
C GLY A 257 -10.28 -2.95 -25.94
N VAL A 258 -11.22 -2.24 -25.32
CA VAL A 258 -10.92 -1.28 -24.24
C VAL A 258 -11.29 -1.88 -22.90
N CYS A 259 -10.30 -2.10 -22.03
CA CYS A 259 -10.53 -2.50 -20.64
C CYS A 259 -10.79 -1.25 -19.79
N LYS A 260 -11.85 -1.27 -18.96
CA LYS A 260 -12.26 -0.13 -18.12
C LYS A 260 -12.59 -0.58 -16.71
N ALA A 261 -12.07 0.16 -15.74
CA ALA A 261 -12.44 0.09 -14.33
C ALA A 261 -12.85 1.47 -13.85
N PHE A 262 -13.84 1.55 -12.96
CA PHE A 262 -14.34 2.83 -12.45
C PHE A 262 -14.30 2.86 -10.92
N PHE A 263 -14.10 4.05 -10.37
CA PHE A 263 -14.15 4.33 -8.94
C PHE A 263 -15.04 5.54 -8.70
N ALA A 264 -15.95 5.42 -7.74
CA ALA A 264 -16.81 6.51 -7.32
C ALA A 264 -16.90 6.54 -5.80
N TYR A 265 -17.03 7.72 -5.22
CA TYR A 265 -17.33 7.84 -3.79
C TYR A 265 -18.85 7.82 -3.57
N ASP A 266 -19.33 6.89 -2.74
CA ASP A 266 -20.70 6.85 -2.25
C ASP A 266 -20.79 7.68 -0.97
N ASP A 267 -21.34 8.89 -1.09
CA ASP A 267 -21.44 9.84 0.02
C ASP A 267 -22.42 9.39 1.12
N MET A 268 -23.45 8.61 0.76
CA MET A 268 -24.42 8.08 1.70
C MET A 268 -23.80 7.01 2.59
N LYS A 269 -22.98 6.14 1.99
CA LYS A 269 -22.31 5.03 2.69
C LYS A 269 -20.89 5.37 3.14
N LYS A 270 -20.39 6.57 2.81
CA LYS A 270 -19.03 7.08 3.09
C LYS A 270 -17.92 6.11 2.65
N GLN A 271 -18.10 5.47 1.50
CA GLN A 271 -17.21 4.44 0.99
C GLN A 271 -16.88 4.66 -0.49
N VAL A 272 -15.76 4.11 -0.95
CA VAL A 272 -15.44 4.09 -2.39
C VAL A 272 -16.01 2.81 -2.99
N ILE A 273 -16.55 2.92 -4.19
CA ILE A 273 -17.07 1.81 -4.96
C ILE A 273 -16.20 1.63 -6.18
N PHE A 274 -15.69 0.43 -6.35
CA PHE A 274 -14.96 -0.03 -7.52
C PHE A 274 -15.92 -0.78 -8.45
N GLN A 275 -15.96 -0.43 -9.72
CA GLN A 275 -16.77 -1.10 -10.73
C GLN A 275 -15.89 -1.70 -11.82
N PHE A 276 -16.15 -2.97 -12.13
CA PHE A 276 -15.51 -3.70 -13.21
C PHE A 276 -16.49 -4.69 -13.83
N GLU A 277 -16.52 -4.77 -15.17
CA GLU A 277 -17.44 -5.64 -15.94
C GLU A 277 -18.92 -5.53 -15.50
N GLY A 278 -19.36 -4.32 -15.12
CA GLY A 278 -20.74 -4.06 -14.71
C GLY A 278 -21.08 -4.47 -13.27
N ASN A 279 -20.14 -5.08 -12.54
CA ASN A 279 -20.28 -5.40 -11.13
C ASN A 279 -19.69 -4.29 -10.26
N ASN A 280 -20.34 -4.01 -9.13
CA ASN A 280 -19.90 -3.02 -8.16
C ASN A 280 -19.34 -3.72 -6.92
N TYR A 281 -18.22 -3.23 -6.41
CA TYR A 281 -17.51 -3.78 -5.27
C TYR A 281 -17.16 -2.69 -4.27
N ILE A 282 -17.15 -3.03 -2.99
CA ILE A 282 -16.62 -2.13 -1.96
C ILE A 282 -15.11 -2.03 -2.11
N TYR A 283 -14.60 -0.81 -2.28
CA TYR A 283 -13.19 -0.51 -2.40
C TYR A 283 -12.64 0.11 -1.11
N GLU A 284 -11.44 -0.34 -0.75
CA GLU A 284 -10.59 0.25 0.28
C GLU A 284 -9.22 0.52 -0.31
N GLU A 285 -8.48 1.46 0.27
CA GLU A 285 -7.16 1.83 -0.20
C GLU A 285 -6.21 0.62 -0.27
N GLY A 286 -5.57 0.41 -1.42
CA GLY A 286 -4.62 -0.68 -1.63
C GLY A 286 -5.26 -2.05 -1.88
N LEU A 287 -6.58 -2.10 -2.09
CA LEU A 287 -7.31 -3.35 -2.33
C LEU A 287 -6.72 -4.12 -3.51
N LEU A 288 -6.43 -3.45 -4.64
CA LEU A 288 -6.02 -4.14 -5.86
C LEU A 288 -4.65 -4.79 -5.69
N GLU A 289 -3.68 -4.10 -5.09
CA GLU A 289 -2.38 -4.65 -4.74
C GLU A 289 -2.51 -5.85 -3.80
N ASN A 290 -3.32 -5.73 -2.73
CA ASN A 290 -3.51 -6.78 -1.75
C ASN A 290 -4.08 -8.06 -2.39
N LEU A 291 -5.12 -7.92 -3.21
CA LEU A 291 -5.72 -9.06 -3.90
C LEU A 291 -4.77 -9.68 -4.93
N TYR A 292 -3.96 -8.87 -5.62
CA TYR A 292 -2.96 -9.39 -6.54
C TYR A 292 -1.89 -10.22 -5.84
N ARG A 293 -1.42 -9.76 -4.67
CA ARG A 293 -0.47 -10.53 -3.84
C ARG A 293 -1.06 -11.86 -3.40
N ILE A 294 -2.31 -11.86 -2.90
CA ILE A 294 -3.03 -13.10 -2.54
C ILE A 294 -3.11 -14.05 -3.74
N ALA A 295 -3.54 -13.55 -4.89
CA ALA A 295 -3.66 -14.36 -6.11
C ALA A 295 -2.32 -14.96 -6.55
N THR A 296 -1.23 -14.22 -6.38
CA THR A 296 0.13 -14.67 -6.73
C THR A 296 0.64 -15.74 -5.76
N GLU A 297 0.39 -15.58 -4.46
CA GLU A 297 0.78 -16.56 -3.44
C GLU A 297 0.02 -17.89 -3.59
N VAL A 298 -1.28 -17.84 -3.89
CA VAL A 298 -2.10 -19.03 -4.13
C VAL A 298 -1.61 -19.79 -5.36
N GLN A 299 -1.26 -19.08 -6.44
CA GLN A 299 -0.70 -19.72 -7.63
C GLN A 299 0.64 -20.41 -7.31
N ARG A 300 1.54 -19.74 -6.56
CA ARG A 300 2.84 -20.32 -6.20
C ARG A 300 2.70 -21.59 -5.37
N LYS A 301 1.74 -21.64 -4.43
CA LYS A 301 1.44 -22.84 -3.63
C LYS A 301 0.78 -23.95 -4.46
N GLY A 302 0.01 -23.58 -5.48
CA GLY A 302 -0.55 -24.51 -6.45
C GLY A 302 0.55 -25.20 -7.27
N ASP A 303 1.47 -24.41 -7.83
CA ASP A 303 2.59 -24.90 -8.65
C ASP A 303 3.56 -25.77 -7.81
N GLU A 304 3.88 -25.35 -6.56
CA GLU A 304 4.68 -26.16 -5.62
C GLU A 304 3.99 -27.51 -5.28
N SER A 305 2.65 -27.58 -5.27
CA SER A 305 1.89 -28.81 -5.02
C SER A 305 1.68 -29.70 -6.24
N GLU A 306 1.79 -29.16 -7.45
CA GLU A 306 1.79 -29.92 -8.71
C GLU A 306 3.18 -30.52 -9.00
N ASP A 307 4.25 -29.82 -8.64
CA ASP A 307 5.62 -30.36 -8.68
C ASP A 307 5.80 -31.51 -7.65
N GLU A 308 5.16 -31.44 -6.48
CA GLU A 308 5.14 -32.57 -5.53
C GLU A 308 4.25 -33.75 -5.99
N LYS A 309 3.23 -33.51 -6.83
CA LYS A 309 2.39 -34.57 -7.42
C LYS A 309 2.96 -35.18 -8.71
N SER A 310 3.93 -34.52 -9.36
CA SER A 310 4.69 -35.10 -10.48
C SER A 310 5.95 -35.88 -10.02
N GLY A 311 6.24 -35.88 -8.71
CA GLY A 311 7.40 -36.53 -8.09
C GLY A 311 7.18 -37.96 -7.57
N SER A 312 6.11 -38.66 -7.94
CA SER A 312 5.92 -40.07 -7.55
C SER A 312 5.27 -40.92 -8.64
N ASP A 313 5.95 -41.14 -9.77
CA ASP A 313 5.98 -42.48 -10.36
C ASP A 313 7.12 -42.67 -11.39
N ALA A 314 7.74 -43.84 -11.29
CA ALA A 314 8.60 -44.52 -12.28
C ALA A 314 10.05 -44.02 -12.54
N THR A 315 10.97 -44.43 -11.66
CA THR A 315 12.28 -44.95 -12.08
C THR A 315 12.12 -46.36 -12.67
N ASP A 316 11.68 -46.44 -13.94
CA ASP A 316 11.81 -47.67 -14.76
C ASP A 316 12.69 -47.34 -15.99
N PRO A 317 13.95 -47.82 -16.05
CA PRO A 317 14.91 -47.51 -17.12
C PRO A 317 14.55 -48.07 -18.50
N SER A 318 13.45 -48.81 -18.66
CA SER A 318 13.16 -49.56 -19.89
C SER A 318 12.36 -48.80 -20.97
N LYS A 319 11.87 -47.58 -20.71
CA LYS A 319 11.05 -46.82 -21.68
C LYS A 319 11.76 -45.67 -22.41
N ILE A 320 13.00 -45.35 -22.05
CA ILE A 320 13.77 -44.23 -22.64
C ILE A 320 14.24 -44.53 -24.08
N VAL A 321 14.17 -45.79 -24.54
CA VAL A 321 14.74 -46.21 -25.83
C VAL A 321 13.75 -46.13 -27.02
N ASN A 322 12.44 -45.94 -26.79
CA ASN A 322 11.45 -45.96 -27.89
C ASN A 322 10.92 -44.58 -28.36
N GLY A 323 11.25 -43.47 -27.69
CA GLY A 323 10.80 -42.12 -28.07
C GLY A 323 11.74 -41.38 -29.04
N VAL A 324 13.03 -41.75 -29.05
CA VAL A 324 14.09 -41.01 -29.78
C VAL A 324 14.27 -41.50 -31.23
N LEU A 325 13.63 -42.60 -31.63
CA LEU A 325 13.72 -43.17 -32.99
C LEU A 325 12.57 -42.78 -33.93
N LYS A 326 11.70 -41.82 -33.56
CA LYS A 326 10.58 -41.37 -34.42
C LYS A 326 10.68 -39.93 -34.95
N LEU A 327 11.84 -39.28 -34.82
CA LEU A 327 12.04 -37.88 -35.26
C LEU A 327 13.08 -37.70 -36.38
N ILE A 328 13.52 -38.79 -37.03
CA ILE A 328 14.34 -38.71 -38.25
C ILE A 328 13.70 -39.58 -39.34
N GLY A 329 12.83 -38.97 -40.12
CA GLY A 329 12.25 -39.56 -41.32
C GLY A 329 11.20 -38.63 -41.91
N PHE A 330 11.44 -38.19 -43.14
CA PHE A 330 10.58 -37.36 -44.00
C PHE A 330 10.73 -35.84 -43.92
N TYR A 331 11.81 -35.34 -44.54
CA TYR A 331 11.72 -34.29 -45.57
C TYR A 331 12.84 -34.47 -46.60
N LYS A 332 12.52 -35.05 -47.75
CA LYS A 332 12.95 -34.54 -49.07
C LYS A 332 12.06 -35.11 -50.18
N LYS A 333 11.34 -34.18 -50.81
CA LYS A 333 10.62 -34.34 -52.08
C LYS A 333 11.62 -34.50 -53.23
N GLY A 334 11.18 -35.21 -54.26
CA GLY A 334 11.16 -34.68 -55.63
C GLY A 334 12.36 -35.01 -56.51
N GLU A 335 12.02 -35.69 -57.61
CA GLU A 335 12.80 -36.05 -58.81
C GLU A 335 13.70 -37.29 -58.73
#